data_AF-A0A2H0LDM0-F1
#
_entry.id   AF-A0A2H0LDM0-F1
#
_cell.length_a   1.000
_cell.length_b   1.000
_cell.length_c   1.000
_cell.angle_alpha   90.00
_cell.angle_beta   90.00
_cell.angle_gamma   90.00
#
_symmetry.space_group_name_H-M   'P 1'
#
loop_
_entity.id
_entity.type
_entity.pdbx_description
1 polymer ?
#
loop_
_entity_poly.entity_id
_entity_poly.type
_entity_poly.pdbx_seq_one_letter_code
_entity_poly.pdbx_strand_id
1 'polypeptide(L)'
;MKHWKINGLFLLVFGLILIFPPLAAAQHGDNTPPDYEKECAKAADKDERNLCLAFHPIPDPENRYKHKNHSNYYCSLIRNRDKQNYCYAVLDKHHAGCDLIVDKTLAADCDAKTK
;
A
#
# COMPACT_ATOMS: atom_id res chain seq x y z
N MET A 1 35.66 66.89 5.68
CA MET A 1 36.01 66.02 4.53
C MET A 1 37.26 65.23 4.89
N LYS A 2 37.10 63.97 5.31
CA LYS A 2 38.22 63.06 5.58
C LYS A 2 37.87 61.71 4.95
N HIS A 3 38.63 61.37 3.93
CA HIS A 3 38.59 60.12 3.18
C HIS A 3 38.75 58.91 4.11
N TRP A 4 37.80 57.99 4.08
CA TRP A 4 37.97 56.66 4.66
C TRP A 4 38.39 55.70 3.54
N LYS A 5 39.62 55.18 3.62
CA LYS A 5 40.13 54.10 2.77
C LYS A 5 39.48 52.78 3.21
N ILE A 6 38.71 52.16 2.31
CA ILE A 6 38.18 50.81 2.46
C ILE A 6 39.32 49.85 2.09
N ASN A 7 39.89 49.17 3.09
CA ASN A 7 40.86 48.10 2.86
C ASN A 7 40.10 46.80 2.59
N GLY A 8 40.24 46.29 1.36
CA GLY A 8 39.68 45.03 0.89
C GLY A 8 40.34 43.84 1.58
N LEU A 9 39.81 43.46 2.74
CA LEU A 9 40.10 42.20 3.41
C LEU A 9 38.91 41.80 4.31
N PHE A 10 37.72 41.71 3.71
CA PHE A 10 36.53 41.12 4.35
C PHE A 10 35.78 40.21 3.36
N LEU A 11 36.53 39.53 2.49
CA LEU A 11 36.06 38.33 1.80
C LEU A 11 36.48 37.13 2.64
N LEU A 12 35.52 36.29 3.03
CA LEU A 12 35.64 34.96 3.67
C LEU A 12 35.15 34.82 5.13
N VAL A 13 33.98 35.36 5.50
CA VAL A 13 33.20 34.79 6.64
C VAL A 13 31.68 34.82 6.40
N PHE A 14 31.24 34.61 5.16
CA PHE A 14 29.82 34.36 4.81
C PHE A 14 29.71 33.11 3.93
N GLY A 15 30.52 32.10 4.23
CA GLY A 15 30.61 30.84 3.49
C GLY A 15 30.36 29.63 4.38
N LEU A 16 29.31 29.68 5.19
CA LEU A 16 28.75 28.49 5.84
C LEU A 16 27.24 28.66 5.98
N ILE A 17 26.59 28.95 4.86
CA ILE A 17 25.19 28.56 4.68
C ILE A 17 25.22 27.04 4.81
N LEU A 18 24.71 26.55 5.94
CA LEU A 18 24.35 25.16 6.15
C LEU A 18 23.32 24.79 5.08
N ILE A 19 23.82 24.37 3.91
CA ILE A 19 23.04 23.70 2.86
C ILE A 19 22.82 22.26 3.35
N PHE A 20 22.13 22.12 4.48
CA PHE A 20 21.40 20.89 4.74
C PHE A 20 20.01 21.16 4.15
N PRO A 21 19.66 20.58 3.00
CA PRO A 21 18.25 20.54 2.62
C PRO A 21 17.49 20.00 3.83
N PRO A 22 16.34 20.59 4.22
CA PRO A 22 15.56 20.07 5.31
C PRO A 22 15.29 18.61 4.96
N LEU A 23 15.90 17.72 5.75
CA LEU A 23 15.63 16.29 5.71
C LEU A 23 14.12 16.22 5.90
N ALA A 24 13.42 15.84 4.84
CA ALA A 24 11.98 15.69 4.84
C ALA A 24 11.60 14.95 6.12
N ALA A 25 10.69 15.54 6.90
CA ALA A 25 10.17 14.92 8.10
C ALA A 25 9.80 13.47 7.76
N ALA A 26 10.54 12.53 8.33
CA ALA A 26 10.19 11.13 8.27
C ALA A 26 8.76 11.02 8.80
N GLN A 27 7.87 10.53 7.94
CA GLN A 27 6.48 10.34 8.28
C GLN A 27 6.46 9.31 9.42
N HIS A 28 6.06 9.77 10.61
CA HIS A 28 5.75 8.84 11.69
C HIS A 28 4.57 8.01 11.21
N GLY A 29 4.83 6.75 10.87
CA GLY A 29 3.81 5.78 10.55
C GLY A 29 2.76 5.76 11.66
N ASP A 30 1.54 6.15 11.30
CA ASP A 30 0.38 6.02 12.15
C ASP A 30 0.19 4.53 12.51
N ASN A 31 0.13 4.21 13.80
CA ASN A 31 -0.15 2.85 14.27
C ASN A 31 -1.66 2.52 14.21
N THR A 32 -2.49 3.41 13.67
CA THR A 32 -3.89 3.10 13.43
C THR A 32 -4.04 2.19 12.22
N PRO A 33 -4.82 1.09 12.35
CA PRO A 33 -5.20 0.27 11.21
C PRO A 33 -5.83 1.12 10.11
N PRO A 34 -5.44 0.92 8.84
CA PRO A 34 -6.07 1.61 7.72
C PRO A 34 -7.58 1.35 7.70
N ASP A 35 -8.35 2.32 7.22
CA ASP A 35 -9.82 2.34 7.34
C ASP A 35 -10.48 1.04 6.83
N TYR A 36 -9.93 0.46 5.77
CA TYR A 36 -10.43 -0.79 5.19
C TYR A 36 -10.41 -1.97 6.18
N GLU A 37 -9.51 -2.02 7.17
CA GLU A 37 -9.51 -3.11 8.17
C GLU A 37 -10.76 -3.06 9.05
N LYS A 38 -11.19 -1.85 9.43
CA LYS A 38 -12.43 -1.65 10.20
C LYS A 38 -13.66 -1.96 9.37
N GLU A 39 -13.62 -1.65 8.07
CA GLU A 39 -14.69 -1.99 7.14
C GLU A 39 -14.81 -3.50 6.94
N CYS A 40 -13.70 -4.18 6.62
CA CYS A 40 -13.68 -5.63 6.45
C CYS A 40 -14.04 -6.38 7.75
N ALA A 41 -13.72 -5.84 8.92
CA ALA A 41 -14.10 -6.42 10.21
C ALA A 41 -15.62 -6.51 10.43
N LYS A 42 -16.44 -5.77 9.67
CA LYS A 42 -17.91 -5.84 9.72
C LYS A 42 -18.46 -7.14 9.12
N ALA A 43 -17.68 -7.83 8.28
CA ALA A 43 -18.09 -9.13 7.73
C ALA A 43 -18.14 -10.18 8.85
N ALA A 44 -19.33 -10.76 9.06
CA ALA A 44 -19.55 -11.80 10.07
C ALA A 44 -18.88 -13.12 9.67
N ASP A 45 -18.92 -13.45 8.38
CA ASP A 45 -18.23 -14.61 7.82
C ASP A 45 -16.72 -14.36 7.69
N LYS A 46 -15.92 -15.34 8.10
CA LYS A 46 -14.45 -15.22 8.07
C LYS A 46 -13.94 -15.20 6.64
N ASP A 47 -14.55 -15.96 5.74
CA ASP A 47 -14.13 -16.01 4.34
C ASP A 47 -14.44 -14.71 3.62
N GLU A 48 -15.60 -14.10 3.87
CA GLU A 48 -15.93 -12.75 3.40
C GLU A 48 -14.98 -11.68 3.93
N ARG A 49 -14.64 -11.74 5.22
CA ARG A 49 -13.66 -10.81 5.79
C ARG A 49 -12.29 -10.95 5.11
N ASN A 50 -11.82 -12.18 4.94
CA ASN A 50 -10.53 -12.43 4.29
C ASN A 50 -10.57 -12.02 2.81
N LEU A 51 -11.68 -12.25 2.11
CA LEU A 51 -11.86 -11.81 0.74
C LEU A 51 -11.82 -10.28 0.62
N CYS A 52 -12.47 -9.57 1.54
CA CYS A 52 -12.39 -8.11 1.65
C CYS A 52 -10.93 -7.67 1.83
N LEU A 53 -10.25 -8.17 2.87
CA LEU A 53 -8.85 -7.84 3.16
C LEU A 53 -7.92 -8.15 1.98
N ALA A 54 -8.23 -9.18 1.19
CA ALA A 54 -7.46 -9.51 0.00
C ALA A 54 -7.56 -8.45 -1.10
N PHE A 55 -8.68 -7.73 -1.23
CA PHE A 55 -8.86 -6.71 -2.27
C PHE A 55 -8.51 -5.28 -1.84
N HIS A 56 -8.01 -5.09 -0.62
CA HIS A 56 -7.51 -3.81 -0.14
C HIS A 56 -5.97 -3.83 -0.01
N PRO A 57 -5.22 -3.79 -1.12
CA PRO A 57 -3.77 -3.67 -1.06
C PRO A 57 -3.39 -2.33 -0.44
N ILE A 58 -2.40 -2.33 0.46
CA ILE A 58 -1.81 -1.10 0.98
C ILE A 58 -1.06 -0.41 -0.18
N PRO A 59 -1.46 0.80 -0.61
CA PRO A 59 -0.73 1.53 -1.63
C PRO A 59 0.61 1.98 -1.05
N ASP A 60 1.69 1.63 -1.74
CA ASP A 60 3.08 2.02 -1.45
C ASP A 60 3.66 1.57 -0.10
N PRO A 61 4.26 0.37 -0.02
CA PRO A 61 5.09 0.02 1.12
C PRO A 61 6.27 0.99 1.24
N GLU A 62 6.28 1.83 2.28
CA GLU A 62 7.47 2.59 2.73
C GLU A 62 8.76 1.75 2.64
N ASN A 63 8.65 0.45 2.94
CA ASN A 63 9.65 -0.53 2.54
C ASN A 63 9.04 -1.93 2.31
N ARG A 64 9.74 -2.76 1.51
CA ARG A 64 9.41 -4.17 1.21
C ARG A 64 9.10 -5.06 2.43
N TYR A 65 9.57 -4.69 3.62
CA TYR A 65 9.42 -5.44 4.86
C TYR A 65 8.24 -4.97 5.72
N LYS A 66 7.79 -3.71 5.59
CA LYS A 66 6.76 -3.10 6.44
C LYS A 66 5.34 -3.32 5.93
N HIS A 67 5.12 -3.31 4.61
CA HIS A 67 3.79 -3.51 4.04
C HIS A 67 3.87 -4.45 2.82
N LYS A 68 4.09 -5.73 3.08
CA LYS A 68 3.93 -6.71 1.99
C LYS A 68 2.48 -6.67 1.55
N ASN A 69 2.24 -6.73 0.25
CA ASN A 69 0.91 -6.99 -0.24
C ASN A 69 0.47 -8.36 0.35
N HIS A 70 -0.42 -8.32 1.33
CA HIS A 70 -0.92 -9.49 2.04
C HIS A 70 -2.16 -10.10 1.34
N SER A 71 -2.52 -9.65 0.14
CA SER A 71 -3.68 -10.16 -0.59
C SER A 71 -3.64 -11.68 -0.76
N ASN A 72 -2.50 -12.23 -1.18
CA ASN A 72 -2.32 -13.68 -1.29
C ASN A 72 -2.37 -14.40 0.05
N TYR A 73 -1.87 -13.77 1.12
CA TYR A 73 -2.01 -14.30 2.47
C TYR A 73 -3.50 -14.42 2.86
N TYR A 74 -4.30 -13.40 2.62
CA TYR A 74 -5.73 -13.45 2.95
C TYR A 74 -6.50 -14.45 2.07
N CYS A 75 -6.19 -14.58 0.78
CA CYS A 75 -6.76 -15.66 -0.04
C CYS A 75 -6.44 -17.06 0.53
N SER A 76 -5.23 -17.26 1.06
CA SER A 76 -4.84 -18.54 1.68
C SER A 76 -5.65 -18.89 2.95
N LEU A 77 -6.23 -17.89 3.62
CA LEU A 77 -7.02 -18.10 4.83
C LEU A 77 -8.48 -18.45 4.56
N ILE A 78 -8.97 -18.23 3.33
CA ILE A 78 -10.34 -18.56 2.91
C ILE A 78 -10.51 -20.08 2.89
N ARG A 79 -11.59 -20.58 3.50
CA ARG A 79 -11.88 -22.01 3.62
C ARG A 79 -12.85 -22.52 2.57
N ASN A 80 -13.80 -21.70 2.16
CA ASN A 80 -14.69 -21.98 1.04
C ASN A 80 -13.87 -21.98 -0.27
N ARG A 81 -13.87 -23.12 -0.96
CA ARG A 81 -13.04 -23.35 -2.14
C ARG A 81 -13.40 -22.42 -3.31
N ASP A 82 -14.68 -22.16 -3.51
CA ASP A 82 -15.18 -21.28 -4.57
C ASP A 82 -14.73 -19.82 -4.32
N LYS A 83 -14.90 -19.32 -3.09
CA LYS A 83 -14.39 -17.99 -2.68
C LYS A 83 -12.87 -17.90 -2.79
N GLN A 84 -12.14 -18.97 -2.47
CA GLN A 84 -10.68 -19.00 -2.57
C GLN A 84 -10.20 -18.96 -4.03
N ASN A 85 -10.79 -19.78 -4.90
CA ASN A 85 -10.49 -19.77 -6.34
C ASN A 85 -10.79 -18.39 -6.96
N TYR A 86 -11.94 -17.81 -6.60
CA TYR A 86 -12.32 -16.45 -6.98
C TYR A 86 -11.27 -15.42 -6.53
N CYS A 87 -10.83 -15.48 -5.27
CA CYS A 87 -9.83 -14.57 -4.71
C CYS A 87 -8.54 -14.56 -5.53
N TYR A 88 -7.95 -15.75 -5.77
CA TYR A 88 -6.71 -15.86 -6.55
C TYR A 88 -6.89 -15.47 -8.01
N ALA A 89 -7.97 -15.92 -8.66
CA ALA A 89 -8.23 -15.61 -10.06
C ALA A 89 -8.31 -14.10 -10.31
N VAL A 90 -9.02 -13.37 -9.44
CA VAL A 90 -9.21 -11.92 -9.57
C VAL A 90 -7.92 -11.14 -9.27
N LEU A 91 -7.13 -11.56 -8.28
CA LEU A 91 -5.86 -10.91 -7.93
C LEU A 91 -4.79 -11.13 -8.99
N ASP A 92 -4.63 -12.37 -9.47
CA ASP A 92 -3.60 -12.74 -10.43
C ASP A 92 -4.01 -12.47 -11.88
N LYS A 93 -5.25 -11.97 -12.10
CA LYS A 93 -5.86 -11.81 -13.43
C LYS A 93 -5.81 -13.10 -14.25
N HIS A 94 -6.08 -14.22 -13.59
CA HIS A 94 -5.96 -15.56 -14.14
C HIS A 94 -7.33 -16.23 -14.31
N HIS A 95 -7.89 -16.13 -15.52
CA HIS A 95 -9.23 -16.63 -15.85
C HIS A 95 -9.43 -18.12 -15.56
N ALA A 96 -8.40 -18.97 -15.73
CA ALA A 96 -8.56 -20.41 -15.51
C ALA A 96 -8.89 -20.77 -14.05
N GLY A 97 -8.66 -19.86 -13.10
CA GLY A 97 -9.12 -20.04 -11.72
C GLY A 97 -10.65 -19.93 -11.58
N CYS A 98 -11.33 -19.20 -12.46
CA CYS A 98 -12.78 -19.06 -12.47
C CYS A 98 -13.50 -20.37 -12.86
N ASP A 99 -12.88 -21.17 -13.75
CA ASP A 99 -13.42 -22.46 -14.19
C ASP A 99 -13.49 -23.51 -13.07
N LEU A 100 -12.80 -23.26 -11.95
CA LEU A 100 -12.79 -24.14 -10.77
C LEU A 100 -13.89 -23.79 -9.75
N ILE A 101 -14.70 -22.76 -10.02
CA ILE A 101 -15.78 -22.30 -9.13
C ILE A 101 -17.07 -23.04 -9.47
N VAL A 102 -17.69 -23.68 -8.48
CA VAL A 102 -18.94 -24.42 -8.66
C VAL A 102 -20.17 -23.50 -8.61
N ASP A 103 -20.16 -22.49 -7.75
CA ASP A 103 -21.19 -21.46 -7.72
C ASP A 103 -21.22 -20.65 -9.02
N LYS A 104 -22.31 -20.78 -9.78
CA LYS A 104 -22.45 -20.15 -11.10
C LYS A 104 -22.47 -18.63 -11.06
N THR A 105 -22.99 -18.04 -9.98
CA THR A 105 -23.08 -16.59 -9.83
C THR A 105 -21.69 -16.03 -9.56
N LEU A 106 -20.94 -16.67 -8.67
CA LEU A 106 -19.57 -16.28 -8.35
C LEU A 106 -18.62 -16.52 -9.53
N ALA A 107 -18.81 -17.61 -10.28
CA ALA A 107 -18.04 -17.88 -11.49
C ALA A 107 -18.25 -16.79 -12.56
N ALA A 108 -19.49 -16.35 -12.79
CA ALA A 108 -19.79 -15.29 -13.73
C ALA A 108 -19.18 -13.93 -13.32
N ASP A 109 -19.19 -13.62 -12.01
CA ASP A 109 -18.53 -12.42 -11.49
C ASP A 109 -17.00 -12.50 -11.62
N CYS A 110 -16.43 -13.69 -11.36
CA CYS A 110 -15.01 -13.98 -11.57
C CYS A 110 -14.58 -13.69 -13.01
N ASP A 111 -15.32 -14.24 -13.98
CA ASP A 111 -15.06 -14.05 -15.40
C ASP A 111 -15.09 -12.57 -15.79
N ALA A 112 -16.07 -11.80 -15.26
CA ALA A 112 -16.21 -10.39 -15.55
C ALA A 112 -15.04 -9.54 -15.00
N LYS A 113 -14.38 -9.99 -13.93
CA LYS A 113 -13.26 -9.27 -13.29
C LYS A 113 -11.89 -9.69 -13.79
N THR A 114 -11.81 -10.77 -14.56
CA THR A 114 -10.57 -11.38 -15.05
C THR A 114 -10.42 -11.36 -16.57
N LYS A 115 -11.50 -11.07 -17.32
CA LYS A 115 -11.46 -10.70 -18.74
C LYS A 115 -10.97 -9.27 -18.95
#